data_AF-A0A5N8YJP9-F1
#
_entry.id   AF-A0A5N8YJP9-F1
#
_cell.length_a   1.000
_cell.length_b   1.000
_cell.length_c   1.000
_cell.angle_alpha   90.00
_cell.angle_beta   90.00
_cell.angle_gamma   90.00
#
_symmetry.space_group_name_H-M   'P 1'
#
loop_
_entity.id
_entity.type
_entity.pdbx_description
1 polymer ?
#
loop_
_entity_poly.entity_id
_entity_poly.type
_entity_poly.pdbx_seq_one_letter_code
_entity_poly.pdbx_strand_id
1 'polypeptide(L)'
;MCGQCILHETGMSCPMGCPKEIRNGPCGGVRTDGSCELDPKMTCVWVTAWENSNKMRVFSHEIEIIQKPLDRRLKGSSAWINQSR
;
A
#
# COMPACT_ATOMS: atom_id res chain seq x y z
N MET A 1 8.55 0.82 10.93
CA MET A 1 8.80 0.62 9.48
C MET A 1 8.74 -0.88 9.17
N CYS A 2 8.11 -1.30 8.07
CA CYS A 2 7.94 -2.73 7.73
C CYS A 2 9.17 -3.38 7.07
N GLY A 3 10.19 -2.58 6.71
CA GLY A 3 11.44 -3.07 6.14
C GLY A 3 11.37 -3.41 4.65
N GLN A 4 10.24 -3.20 3.97
CA GLN A 4 10.09 -3.43 2.53
C GLN A 4 9.20 -2.35 1.90
N CYS A 5 9.82 -1.36 1.26
CA CYS A 5 9.12 -0.24 0.62
C CYS A 5 8.46 -0.69 -0.68
N ILE A 6 7.25 -0.19 -0.97
CA ILE A 6 6.58 -0.35 -2.28
C ILE A 6 5.78 0.92 -2.64
N LEU A 7 6.33 2.09 -2.31
CA LEU A 7 5.58 3.35 -2.46
C LEU A 7 5.31 3.69 -3.92
N HIS A 8 6.29 3.54 -4.81
CA HIS A 8 6.11 3.83 -6.23
C HIS A 8 5.04 2.94 -6.89
N GLU A 9 4.95 1.68 -6.45
CA GLU A 9 3.95 0.73 -6.96
C GLU A 9 2.56 0.94 -6.36
N THR A 10 2.41 1.75 -5.31
CA THR A 10 1.12 1.91 -4.60
C THR A 10 0.65 3.35 -4.56
N GLY A 11 0.94 4.15 -5.59
CA GLY A 11 0.48 5.53 -5.65
C GLY A 11 1.05 6.39 -4.51
N MET A 12 2.26 6.09 -4.06
CA MET A 12 2.90 6.68 -2.89
C MET A 12 2.12 6.51 -1.58
N SER A 13 1.24 5.49 -1.50
CA SER A 13 0.39 5.20 -0.35
C SER A 13 0.83 3.90 0.34
N CYS A 14 1.37 3.98 1.55
CA CYS A 14 1.91 2.80 2.22
C CYS A 14 0.81 1.81 2.65
N PRO A 15 0.81 0.54 2.17
CA PRO A 15 -0.24 -0.43 2.54
C PRO A 15 -0.25 -0.80 4.04
N MET A 16 0.83 -0.51 4.75
CA MET A 16 0.94 -0.70 6.20
C MET A 16 0.10 0.31 7.00
N GLY A 17 -0.43 1.35 6.36
CA GLY A 17 -1.45 2.23 6.96
C GLY A 17 -2.82 1.58 7.08
N CYS A 18 -3.06 0.47 6.37
CA CYS A 18 -4.27 -0.33 6.53
C CYS A 18 -4.19 -1.13 7.84
N PRO A 19 -5.24 -1.16 8.69
CA PRO A 19 -5.23 -1.98 9.91
C PRO A 19 -5.01 -3.47 9.67
N LYS A 20 -5.32 -3.94 8.45
CA LYS A 20 -5.10 -5.33 8.01
C LYS A 20 -3.74 -5.58 7.37
N GLU A 21 -2.93 -4.54 7.16
CA GLU A 21 -1.61 -4.60 6.53
C GLU A 21 -1.60 -5.35 5.17
N ILE A 22 -2.70 -5.29 4.41
CA ILE A 22 -2.83 -6.01 3.13
C ILE A 22 -2.00 -5.33 2.05
N ARG A 23 -1.08 -6.10 1.47
CA ARG A 23 -0.08 -5.61 0.52
C ARG A 23 -0.54 -5.51 -0.93
N ASN A 24 -1.60 -6.23 -1.31
CA ASN A 24 -2.12 -6.26 -2.67
C ASN A 24 -3.63 -5.99 -2.64
N GLY A 25 -4.03 -4.79 -3.07
CA GLY A 25 -5.41 -4.40 -3.26
C GLY A 25 -6.26 -4.22 -1.98
N PRO A 26 -7.47 -3.66 -2.13
CA PRO A 26 -8.40 -3.49 -1.02
C PRO A 26 -8.85 -4.84 -0.44
N CYS A 27 -9.15 -4.86 0.86
CA CYS A 27 -9.55 -6.08 1.56
C CYS A 27 -10.99 -6.57 1.28
N GLY A 28 -11.70 -5.93 0.35
CA GLY A 28 -13.16 -6.10 0.14
C GLY A 28 -14.03 -5.28 1.11
N GLY A 29 -13.47 -4.83 2.24
CA GLY A 29 -14.15 -4.01 3.25
C GLY A 29 -14.14 -2.50 2.98
N VAL A 30 -14.10 -2.08 1.72
CA VAL A 30 -14.16 -0.65 1.38
C VAL A 30 -15.63 -0.26 1.29
N ARG A 31 -16.05 0.75 2.06
CA ARG A 31 -17.42 1.26 2.00
C ARG A 31 -17.66 2.04 0.71
N THR A 32 -18.93 2.26 0.38
CA THR A 32 -19.34 3.00 -0.82
C THR A 32 -18.83 4.44 -0.86
N ASP A 33 -18.54 5.03 0.30
CA ASP A 33 -17.93 6.36 0.45
C ASP A 33 -16.40 6.35 0.41
N GLY A 34 -15.77 5.18 0.22
CA GLY A 34 -14.31 5.01 0.21
C GLY A 34 -13.68 4.82 1.60
N SER A 35 -14.47 4.81 2.68
CA SER A 35 -13.95 4.58 4.05
C SER A 35 -13.64 3.10 4.33
N CYS A 36 -12.81 2.84 5.34
CA CYS A 36 -12.43 1.50 5.77
C CYS A 36 -13.50 0.86 6.68
N GLU A 37 -13.86 -0.42 6.48
CA GLU A 37 -14.85 -1.12 7.32
C GLU A 37 -14.56 -1.05 8.84
N LEU A 38 -13.29 -1.00 9.24
CA LEU A 38 -12.89 -1.02 10.64
C LEU A 38 -12.98 0.36 11.31
N ASP A 39 -12.81 1.43 10.53
CA ASP A 39 -12.91 2.80 11.01
C ASP A 39 -13.54 3.70 9.92
N PRO A 40 -14.82 4.10 10.08
CA PRO A 40 -15.50 4.99 9.16
C PRO A 40 -14.84 6.36 8.96
N LYS A 41 -14.01 6.82 9.91
CA LYS A 41 -13.28 8.09 9.79
C LYS A 41 -12.00 7.96 8.97
N MET A 42 -11.55 6.74 8.68
CA MET A 42 -10.36 6.44 7.91
C MET A 42 -10.72 6.19 6.45
N THR A 43 -10.14 6.96 5.54
CA THR A 43 -10.15 6.64 4.11
C THR A 43 -9.35 5.37 3.85
N CYS A 44 -9.88 4.46 3.02
CA CYS A 44 -9.14 3.27 2.64
C CYS A 44 -7.84 3.64 1.91
N VAL A 45 -6.71 3.16 2.42
CA VAL A 45 -5.36 3.36 1.84
C VAL A 45 -5.31 2.99 0.35
N TRP A 46 -6.06 1.97 -0.08
CA TRP A 46 -6.09 1.51 -1.48
C TRP A 46 -6.95 2.40 -2.40
N VAL A 47 -7.95 3.10 -1.87
CA VAL A 47 -8.65 4.15 -2.62
C VAL A 47 -7.68 5.30 -2.91
N THR A 48 -6.95 5.75 -1.89
CA THR A 48 -5.90 6.77 -2.05
C THR A 48 -4.78 6.31 -2.98
N ALA A 49 -4.33 5.06 -2.87
CA ALA A 49 -3.33 4.47 -3.76
C ALA A 49 -3.75 4.55 -5.23
N TRP A 50 -5.00 4.15 -5.52
CA TRP A 50 -5.56 4.16 -6.87
C TRP A 50 -5.67 5.58 -7.45
N GLU A 51 -6.24 6.51 -6.67
CA GLU A 51 -6.36 7.91 -7.10
C GLU A 51 -5.01 8.57 -7.35
N ASN A 52 -4.02 8.28 -6.50
CA ASN A 52 -2.68 8.83 -6.66
C ASN A 52 -1.95 8.20 -7.84
N SER A 53 -2.05 6.89 -8.04
CA SER A 53 -1.43 6.20 -9.19
C SER A 53 -1.88 6.82 -10.50
N ASN A 54 -3.19 7.09 -10.65
CA ASN A 54 -3.74 7.77 -11.83
C ASN A 54 -3.22 9.20 -12.05
N LYS A 55 -2.67 9.85 -11.02
CA LYS A 55 -2.07 11.20 -11.10
C LYS A 55 -0.55 11.16 -11.34
N MET A 56 0.10 10.01 -11.21
CA MET A 56 1.54 9.86 -11.41
C MET A 56 1.88 9.84 -12.89
N ARG A 57 3.00 10.47 -13.27
CA ARG A 57 3.45 10.52 -14.68
C ARG A 57 4.24 9.31 -15.14
N VAL A 58 4.99 8.69 -14.22
CA VAL A 58 5.96 7.63 -14.54
C VAL A 58 5.45 6.27 -14.11
N PHE A 59 4.91 6.17 -12.90
CA PHE A 59 4.54 4.89 -12.26
C PHE A 59 3.02 4.63 -12.25
N SER A 60 2.26 5.26 -13.16
CA SER A 60 0.79 5.20 -13.14
C SER A 60 0.22 3.78 -13.20
N HIS A 61 0.90 2.87 -13.89
CA HIS A 61 0.48 1.48 -14.08
C HIS A 61 1.12 0.50 -13.10
N GLU A 62 2.03 0.94 -12.22
CA GLU A 62 2.72 0.01 -11.30
C GLU A 62 1.78 -0.57 -10.24
N ILE A 63 0.65 0.08 -9.97
CA ILE A 63 -0.39 -0.43 -9.05
C ILE A 63 -1.04 -1.73 -9.51
N GLU A 64 -0.92 -2.07 -10.79
CA GLU A 64 -1.39 -3.33 -11.35
C GLU A 64 -0.37 -4.48 -11.11
N ILE A 65 0.85 -4.16 -10.69
CA ILE A 65 1.90 -5.15 -10.43
C ILE A 65 1.66 -5.82 -9.07
N ILE A 66 1.39 -7.11 -9.10
CA ILE A 66 1.23 -7.93 -7.90
C ILE A 66 2.57 -8.01 -7.15
N GLN A 67 2.58 -7.50 -5.92
CA GLN A 67 3.75 -7.48 -5.06
C GLN A 67 3.92 -8.81 -4.32
N LYS A 68 5.18 -9.18 -4.05
CA LYS A 68 5.51 -10.30 -3.17
C LYS A 68 4.89 -10.08 -1.77
N PRO A 69 4.50 -11.14 -1.05
CA PRO A 69 4.04 -11.03 0.33
C PRO A 69 5.05 -10.29 1.21
N LEU A 70 4.54 -9.55 2.22
CA LEU A 70 5.38 -8.89 3.21
C LEU A 70 6.14 -9.93 4.05
N ASP A 71 7.46 -9.83 4.09
CA ASP A 71 8.30 -10.58 5.00
C ASP A 71 8.36 -9.87 6.37
N ARG A 72 7.60 -10.39 7.32
CA ARG A 72 7.52 -9.83 8.68
C ARG A 72 8.83 -9.92 9.47
N ARG A 73 9.79 -10.75 9.04
CA ARG A 73 11.12 -10.86 9.69
C ARG A 73 11.95 -9.58 9.50
N LEU A 74 11.65 -8.78 8.49
CA LEU A 74 12.34 -7.52 8.19
C LEU A 74 11.77 -6.32 8.96
N LYS A 75 10.74 -6.51 9.80
CA LYS A 75 10.16 -5.41 10.59
C LYS A 75 11.24 -4.73 11.45
N GLY A 76 11.30 -3.39 11.37
CA GLY A 76 12.30 -2.60 12.09
C GLY A 76 13.65 -2.44 11.38
N SER A 77 13.90 -3.17 10.29
CA SER A 77 15.10 -2.99 9.47
C SER A 77 14.91 -1.93 8.37
N SER A 78 16.01 -1.50 7.74
CA SER A 78 16.00 -0.48 6.67
C SER A 78 15.49 -1.07 5.35
N ALA A 79 14.42 -0.49 4.82
CA ALA A 79 13.88 -0.89 3.52
C ALA A 79 14.88 -0.68 2.37
N TRP A 80 15.73 0.34 2.45
CA TRP A 80 16.73 0.63 1.43
C TRP A 80 17.81 -0.46 1.39
N ILE A 81 18.36 -0.83 2.55
CA ILE A 81 19.37 -1.90 2.66
C ILE A 81 18.80 -3.24 2.19
N ASN A 82 17.53 -3.52 2.47
CA ASN A 82 16.87 -4.76 2.08
C ASN A 82 16.54 -4.84 0.58
N GLN A 83 16.38 -3.70 -0.10
CA GLN A 83 16.16 -3.64 -1.55
C GLN A 83 17.46 -3.57 -2.35
N SER A 84 18.52 -3.03 -1.77
CA SER A 84 19.83 -2.90 -2.44
C SER A 84 20.68 -4.17 -2.41
N ARG A 85 20.18 -5.25 -1.79
CA ARG A 85 20.84 -6.56 -1.71
C ARG A 85 20.21 -7.51 -2.71
#